data_AF-A0A5B7GQA1-F1
#
_entry.id   AF-A0A5B7GQA1-F1
#
_cell.length_a   1.000
_cell.length_b   1.000
_cell.length_c   1.000
_cell.angle_alpha   90.00
_cell.angle_beta   90.00
_cell.angle_gamma   90.00
#
_symmetry.space_group_name_H-M   'P 1'
#
loop_
_entity.id
_entity.type
_entity.pdbx_description
1 polymer ?
#
loop_
_entity_poly.entity_id
_entity_poly.type
_entity_poly.pdbx_seq_one_letter_code
_entity_poly.pdbx_strand_id
1 'polypeptide(L)'
;MNIDLWVRDMDINNQIEKPNTSSSNEGAAFDKKVTKRERLRNEDIRAELGFESILEFIERGILRWFGHTMRMEREKYPAKYYLWKPRGRRPVGTPRKRWQDGVKEAVEARGTAMERVEREKLYEDRTW
;
A
#
# COMPACT_ATOMS: atom_id res chain seq x y z
N MET A 1 22.79 -4.58 -1.37
CA MET A 1 21.67 -3.63 -1.19
C MET A 1 20.43 -4.49 -1.07
N ASN A 2 19.91 -4.61 0.15
CA ASN A 2 19.16 -5.78 0.61
C ASN A 2 17.69 -5.70 0.16
N ILE A 3 17.17 -6.79 -0.42
CA ILE A 3 15.78 -6.94 -0.88
C ILE A 3 14.78 -6.84 0.30
N ASP A 4 15.30 -6.94 1.53
CA ASP A 4 14.61 -6.85 2.82
C ASP A 4 13.82 -5.55 3.10
N LEU A 5 13.95 -4.49 2.30
CA LEU A 5 13.15 -3.27 2.45
C LEU A 5 11.80 -3.32 1.73
N TRP A 6 11.66 -4.15 0.68
CA TRP A 6 10.40 -4.28 -0.06
C TRP A 6 9.47 -5.32 0.58
N VAL A 7 10.06 -6.29 1.27
CA VAL A 7 9.39 -7.42 1.94
C VAL A 7 8.74 -7.00 3.27
N ARG A 8 9.35 -6.08 4.04
CA ARG A 8 8.81 -5.65 5.35
C ARG A 8 7.52 -4.82 5.30
N ASP A 9 7.26 -4.10 4.21
CA ASP A 9 6.11 -3.19 4.08
C ASP A 9 4.88 -3.83 3.38
N MET A 10 4.98 -5.10 2.95
CA MET A 10 3.87 -5.83 2.31
C MET A 10 3.20 -6.88 3.20
N ASP A 11 3.80 -7.22 4.34
CA ASP A 11 3.24 -8.19 5.28
C ASP A 11 2.18 -7.59 6.20
N ILE A 12 0.97 -8.13 6.06
CA ILE A 12 -0.08 -8.02 7.08
C ILE A 12 0.21 -8.91 8.31
N ASN A 13 1.22 -9.78 8.27
CA ASN A 13 1.46 -10.74 9.34
C ASN A 13 2.51 -10.33 10.39
N ASN A 14 3.18 -9.18 10.25
CA ASN A 14 3.95 -8.60 11.37
C ASN A 14 3.15 -7.59 12.21
N GLN A 15 1.82 -7.69 12.15
CA GLN A 15 0.90 -7.21 13.19
C GLN A 15 0.39 -8.38 14.07
N ILE A 16 0.93 -9.61 13.90
CA ILE A 16 0.68 -10.77 14.77
C ILE A 16 1.87 -11.08 15.70
N GLU A 17 2.96 -10.29 15.64
CA GLU A 17 3.60 -9.91 16.89
C GLU A 17 2.86 -8.68 17.41
N LYS A 18 1.66 -8.92 17.98
CA LYS A 18 1.27 -8.10 19.12
C LYS A 18 2.51 -8.04 20.03
N PRO A 19 2.98 -6.88 20.51
CA PRO A 19 3.83 -6.90 21.67
C PRO A 19 3.04 -7.64 22.74
N ASN A 20 3.40 -8.91 22.97
CA ASN A 20 3.19 -9.65 24.19
C ASN A 20 1.86 -9.26 24.87
N THR A 21 0.76 -9.83 24.36
CA THR A 21 -0.50 -9.90 25.11
C THR A 21 -0.31 -10.89 26.26
N SER A 22 0.49 -10.46 27.24
CA SER A 22 0.56 -11.01 28.56
C SER A 22 0.12 -9.88 29.48
N SER A 23 -1.18 -9.85 29.77
CA SER A 23 -1.78 -9.12 30.88
C SER A 23 -1.78 -7.59 30.80
N SER A 24 -3.00 -7.04 30.81
CA SER A 24 -3.34 -5.69 31.32
C SER A 24 -3.00 -4.47 30.46
N ASN A 25 -3.68 -4.25 29.32
CA ASN A 25 -4.01 -2.88 28.83
C ASN A 25 -4.92 -2.81 27.58
N GLU A 26 -5.79 -3.79 27.35
CA GLU A 26 -6.74 -3.76 26.22
C GLU A 26 -7.97 -2.90 26.59
N GLY A 27 -7.85 -1.58 26.47
CA GLY A 27 -8.99 -0.67 26.69
C GLY A 27 -8.70 0.82 26.57
N ALA A 28 -7.44 1.26 26.62
CA ALA A 28 -7.10 2.69 26.69
C ALA A 28 -6.62 3.33 25.37
N ALA A 29 -6.19 2.54 24.38
CA ALA A 29 -5.47 3.07 23.21
C ALA A 29 -6.35 3.57 22.04
N PHE A 30 -7.66 3.34 22.05
CA PHE A 30 -8.51 3.65 20.88
C PHE A 30 -9.14 5.05 20.90
N ASP A 31 -9.16 5.73 22.06
CA ASP A 31 -9.81 7.04 22.24
C ASP A 31 -8.84 8.06 22.83
N LYS A 32 -7.81 8.44 22.06
CA LYS A 32 -6.98 9.58 22.42
C LYS A 32 -7.76 10.87 22.18
N LYS A 33 -8.27 11.46 23.25
CA LYS A 33 -8.98 12.74 23.21
C LYS A 33 -7.98 13.88 23.06
N VAL A 34 -7.78 14.34 21.83
CA VAL A 34 -6.96 15.52 21.52
C VAL A 34 -7.86 16.73 21.30
N THR A 35 -7.53 17.82 21.97
CA THR A 35 -8.20 19.11 21.85
C THR A 35 -7.43 20.04 20.92
N LYS A 36 -8.13 20.99 20.30
CA LYS A 36 -7.48 21.99 19.42
C LYS A 36 -6.40 22.84 20.11
N ARG A 37 -6.41 22.94 21.45
CA ARG A 37 -5.44 23.73 22.23
C ARG A 37 -4.05 23.10 22.25
N GLU A 38 -3.96 21.79 22.11
CA GLU A 38 -2.71 21.04 22.15
C GLU A 38 -1.90 21.17 20.85
N ARG A 39 -2.54 21.60 19.75
CA ARG A 39 -1.89 21.89 18.45
C ARG A 39 -0.98 20.75 17.94
N LEU A 40 -1.29 19.50 18.29
CA LEU A 40 -0.57 18.32 17.84
C LEU A 40 -0.79 18.10 16.34
N ARG A 41 0.25 17.64 15.64
CA ARG A 41 0.10 17.22 14.24
C ARG A 41 -0.48 15.81 14.19
N ASN A 42 -1.16 15.52 13.09
CA ASN A 42 -1.69 14.18 12.83
C ASN A 42 -0.57 13.13 12.75
N GLU A 43 0.64 13.53 12.36
CA GLU A 43 1.85 12.69 12.37
C GLU A 43 2.23 12.28 13.79
N ASP A 44 2.29 13.24 14.71
CA ASP A 44 2.64 12.99 16.13
C ASP A 44 1.62 12.07 16.80
N ILE A 45 0.33 12.31 16.56
CA ILE A 45 -0.76 11.49 17.11
C ILE A 45 -0.66 10.05 16.61
N ARG A 46 -0.38 9.86 15.31
CA ARG A 46 -0.24 8.53 14.72
C ARG A 46 1.01 7.81 15.22
N ALA A 47 2.14 8.52 15.33
CA ALA A 47 3.38 7.96 15.86
C ALA A 47 3.21 7.47 17.31
N GLU A 48 2.52 8.24 18.14
CA GLU A 48 2.23 7.85 19.53
C GLU A 48 1.30 6.64 19.63
N LEU A 49 0.29 6.56 18.75
CA LEU A 49 -0.67 5.45 18.72
C LEU A 49 -0.16 4.23 17.94
N GLY A 50 1.01 4.32 17.30
CA GLY A 50 1.54 3.27 16.43
C GLY A 50 0.69 3.03 15.17
N PHE A 51 -0.06 4.04 14.72
CA PHE A 51 -0.86 3.95 13.51
C PHE A 51 -0.09 4.39 12.28
N GLU A 52 -0.23 3.61 11.20
CA GLU A 52 0.24 3.99 9.88
C GLU A 52 -0.53 5.18 9.30
N SER A 53 0.00 5.78 8.24
CA SER A 53 -0.75 6.78 7.48
C SER A 53 -1.89 6.16 6.67
N ILE A 54 -2.97 6.94 6.46
CA ILE A 54 -4.05 6.52 5.53
C ILE A 54 -3.48 6.28 4.12
N LEU A 55 -2.47 7.03 3.72
CA LEU A 55 -1.82 6.86 2.41
C LEU A 55 -1.12 5.50 2.32
N GLU A 56 -0.33 5.12 3.34
CA GLU A 56 0.31 3.80 3.42
C GLU A 56 -0.72 2.66 3.39
N PHE A 57 -1.83 2.80 4.13
CA PHE A 57 -2.91 1.82 4.11
C PHE A 57 -3.50 1.63 2.70
N ILE A 58 -3.79 2.74 2.01
CA ILE A 58 -4.35 2.73 0.65
C ILE A 58 -3.33 2.13 -0.33
N GLU A 59 -2.07 2.56 -0.28
CA GLU A 59 -0.98 2.08 -1.14
C GLU A 59 -0.78 0.57 -0.99
N ARG A 60 -0.81 0.05 0.23
CA ARG A 60 -0.74 -1.41 0.47
C ARG A 60 -1.93 -2.14 -0.16
N GLY A 61 -3.14 -1.58 -0.07
CA GLY A 61 -4.33 -2.11 -0.73
C GLY A 61 -4.19 -2.15 -2.25
N ILE A 62 -3.69 -1.05 -2.85
CA ILE A 62 -3.39 -0.93 -4.28
C ILE A 62 -2.43 -2.04 -4.72
N LEU A 63 -1.32 -2.20 -4.01
CA LEU A 63 -0.27 -3.16 -4.38
C LEU A 63 -0.70 -4.61 -4.16
N ARG A 64 -1.49 -4.90 -3.12
CA ARG A 64 -2.11 -6.22 -2.95
C ARG A 64 -2.97 -6.59 -4.15
N TRP A 65 -3.85 -5.68 -4.56
CA TRP A 65 -4.77 -5.95 -5.66
C TRP A 65 -4.04 -6.01 -7.01
N PHE A 66 -3.00 -5.20 -7.18
CA PHE A 66 -2.09 -5.28 -8.32
C PHE A 66 -1.42 -6.66 -8.41
N GLY A 67 -0.77 -7.11 -7.33
CA GLY A 67 -0.12 -8.42 -7.33
C GLY A 67 -1.12 -9.56 -7.56
N HIS A 68 -2.29 -9.48 -6.95
CA HIS A 68 -3.38 -10.44 -7.20
C HIS A 68 -3.79 -10.45 -8.69
N THR A 69 -3.99 -9.29 -9.30
CA THR A 69 -4.38 -9.14 -10.70
C THR A 69 -3.33 -9.68 -11.66
N MET A 70 -2.04 -9.44 -11.39
CA MET A 70 -0.94 -9.92 -12.24
C MET A 70 -0.75 -11.44 -12.16
N ARG A 71 -1.10 -12.06 -11.03
CA ARG A 71 -1.09 -13.52 -10.84
C ARG A 71 -2.36 -14.21 -11.35
N MET A 72 -3.41 -13.46 -11.69
CA MET A 72 -4.58 -14.04 -12.33
C MET A 72 -4.25 -14.51 -13.74
N GLU A 73 -4.95 -15.56 -14.17
CA GLU A 73 -4.97 -15.96 -15.58
C GLU A 73 -5.42 -14.79 -16.47
N ARG A 74 -4.73 -14.60 -17.60
CA ARG A 74 -4.91 -13.45 -18.50
C ARG A 74 -6.30 -13.34 -19.11
N GLU A 75 -7.02 -14.45 -19.19
CA GLU A 75 -8.38 -14.49 -19.74
C GLU A 75 -9.42 -13.91 -18.76
N LYS A 76 -9.08 -13.83 -17.47
CA LYS A 76 -9.95 -13.23 -16.46
C LYS A 76 -10.08 -11.73 -16.68
N TYR A 77 -11.30 -11.22 -16.50
CA TYR A 77 -11.61 -9.81 -16.74
C TYR A 77 -10.66 -8.82 -16.03
N PRO A 78 -10.31 -8.96 -14.74
CA PRO A 78 -9.42 -7.99 -14.09
C PRO A 78 -8.04 -7.90 -14.76
N ALA A 79 -7.41 -9.04 -15.06
CA ALA A 79 -6.13 -9.09 -15.76
C ALA A 79 -6.25 -8.52 -17.18
N LYS A 80 -7.31 -8.88 -17.90
CA LYS A 80 -7.59 -8.37 -19.25
C LYS A 80 -7.74 -6.85 -19.27
N TYR A 81 -8.54 -6.28 -18.36
CA TYR A 81 -8.73 -4.83 -18.27
C TYR A 81 -7.46 -4.11 -17.82
N TYR A 82 -6.69 -4.70 -16.89
CA TYR A 82 -5.44 -4.12 -16.45
C TYR A 82 -4.39 -4.05 -17.58
N LEU A 83 -4.31 -5.08 -18.43
CA LEU A 83 -3.39 -5.14 -19.56
C LEU A 83 -3.90 -4.37 -20.80
N TRP A 84 -5.20 -4.07 -20.84
CA TRP A 84 -5.81 -3.42 -21.99
C TRP A 84 -5.36 -1.96 -22.12
N LYS A 85 -4.80 -1.63 -23.28
CA LYS A 85 -4.43 -0.26 -23.64
C LYS A 85 -5.49 0.29 -24.62
N PRO A 86 -6.39 1.19 -24.18
CA PRO A 86 -7.41 1.75 -25.05
C PRO A 86 -6.75 2.55 -26.19
N ARG A 87 -7.26 2.38 -27.41
CA ARG A 87 -6.82 3.15 -28.58
C ARG A 87 -7.31 4.58 -28.47
N GLY A 88 -6.44 5.55 -28.78
CA GLY A 88 -6.75 6.97 -28.75
C GLY A 88 -5.82 7.77 -27.85
N ARG A 89 -5.92 9.11 -27.92
CA ARG A 89 -5.17 10.03 -27.05
C ARG A 89 -6.03 10.40 -25.84
N ARG A 90 -5.41 10.57 -24.68
CA ARG A 90 -6.10 11.11 -23.49
C ARG A 90 -6.45 12.59 -23.74
N PRO A 91 -7.52 13.12 -23.13
CA PRO A 91 -7.83 14.54 -23.18
C PRO A 91 -6.62 15.38 -22.73
N VAL A 92 -6.39 16.49 -23.43
CA VAL A 92 -5.36 17.47 -23.06
C VAL A 92 -5.81 18.20 -21.78
N GLY A 93 -4.88 18.47 -20.87
CA GLY A 93 -5.16 19.09 -19.57
C GLY A 93 -4.99 18.09 -18.43
N THR A 94 -6.02 17.97 -17.57
CA THR A 94 -6.01 17.08 -16.38
C THR A 94 -6.84 15.83 -16.65
N PRO A 95 -6.30 14.82 -17.36
CA PRO A 95 -6.99 13.55 -17.51
C PRO A 95 -7.21 12.91 -16.14
N ARG A 96 -8.32 12.19 -15.99
CA ARG A 96 -8.61 11.44 -14.77
C ARG A 96 -7.49 10.42 -14.51
N LYS A 97 -7.05 10.35 -13.24
CA LYS A 97 -6.06 9.39 -12.77
C LYS A 97 -6.59 7.97 -12.96
N ARG A 98 -5.79 7.10 -13.58
CA ARG A 98 -6.12 5.69 -13.74
C ARG A 98 -5.69 4.90 -12.51
N TRP A 99 -6.28 3.73 -12.35
CA TRP A 99 -5.79 2.74 -11.40
C TRP A 99 -4.29 2.43 -11.58
N GLN A 100 -3.86 2.23 -12.83
CA GLN A 100 -2.44 2.02 -13.19
C GLN A 100 -1.53 3.16 -12.71
N ASP A 101 -2.01 4.41 -12.76
CA ASP A 101 -1.25 5.57 -12.30
C ASP A 101 -1.10 5.51 -10.76
N GLY A 102 -2.13 5.04 -10.03
CA GLY A 102 -2.04 4.78 -8.59
C GLY A 102 -1.13 3.62 -8.20
N VAL A 103 -1.10 2.53 -8.99
CA VAL A 103 -0.13 1.43 -8.81
C VAL A 103 1.30 1.95 -8.97
N LYS A 104 1.53 2.74 -10.03
CA LYS A 104 2.84 3.34 -10.29
C LYS A 104 3.31 4.22 -9.13
N GLU A 105 2.45 5.11 -8.64
CA GLU A 105 2.77 5.97 -7.50
C GLU A 105 3.06 5.17 -6.22
N ALA A 106 2.27 4.13 -5.92
CA ALA A 106 2.51 3.28 -4.75
C ALA A 106 3.84 2.50 -4.83
N VAL A 107 4.25 2.11 -6.04
CA VAL A 107 5.58 1.49 -6.27
C VAL A 107 6.71 2.51 -6.09
N GLU A 108 6.53 3.72 -6.61
CA GLU A 108 7.51 4.82 -6.52
C GLU A 108 7.66 5.34 -5.07
N ALA A 109 6.57 5.38 -4.30
CA ALA A 109 6.58 5.72 -2.87
C ALA A 109 7.49 4.79 -2.06
N ARG A 110 7.71 3.56 -2.54
CA ARG A 110 8.59 2.54 -1.93
C ARG A 110 10.00 2.52 -2.54
N GLY A 111 10.38 3.57 -3.25
CA GLY A 111 11.72 3.73 -3.83
C GLY A 111 12.04 2.76 -4.97
N THR A 112 11.02 2.18 -5.61
CA THR A 112 11.19 1.24 -6.73
C THR A 112 10.59 1.82 -8.01
N ALA A 113 11.15 1.49 -9.17
CA ALA A 113 10.59 1.86 -10.46
C ALA A 113 9.61 0.78 -10.95
N MET A 114 8.45 1.19 -11.49
CA MET A 114 7.45 0.25 -12.03
C MET A 114 8.03 -0.67 -13.13
N GLU A 115 8.93 -0.15 -13.97
CA GLU A 115 9.63 -0.94 -14.99
C GLU A 115 10.41 -2.12 -14.38
N ARG A 116 11.06 -1.89 -13.24
CA ARG A 116 11.81 -2.91 -12.52
C ARG A 116 10.86 -3.99 -11.99
N VAL A 117 9.74 -3.58 -11.38
CA VAL A 117 8.70 -4.50 -10.86
C VAL A 117 8.18 -5.41 -11.96
N GLU A 118 7.90 -4.86 -13.15
CA GLU A 118 7.39 -5.64 -14.29
C GLU A 118 8.45 -6.57 -14.89
N ARG A 119 9.70 -6.12 -15.02
CA ARG A 119 10.81 -6.90 -15.58
C ARG A 119 11.18 -8.10 -14.69
N GLU A 120 11.31 -7.84 -13.39
CA GLU A 120 11.70 -8.84 -12.39
C GLU A 120 10.49 -9.63 -11.87
N LYS A 121 9.27 -9.23 -12.26
CA LYS A 121 8.00 -9.84 -11.81
C LYS A 121 7.93 -9.95 -10.28
N LEU A 122 8.29 -8.88 -9.57
CA LEU A 122 8.34 -8.85 -8.10
C LEU A 122 6.98 -9.16 -7.44
N TYR A 123 5.90 -9.10 -8.20
CA TYR A 123 4.56 -9.51 -7.76
C TYR A 123 4.33 -11.04 -7.75
N GLU A 124 5.24 -11.86 -8.28
CA GLU A 124 5.13 -13.34 -8.21
C GLU A 124 5.58 -13.88 -6.85
N ASP A 125 6.43 -13.14 -6.15
CA ASP A 125 6.93 -13.53 -4.85
C ASP A 125 5.76 -13.58 -3.84
N ARG A 126 5.54 -14.79 -3.32
CA ARG A 126 4.50 -15.16 -2.36
C ARG A 126 5.04 -15.25 -0.93
N THR A 127 6.23 -14.72 -0.67
CA THR A 127 6.76 -14.64 0.69
C THR A 127 5.98 -13.57 1.42
N TRP A 128 4.98 -14.03 2.17
CA TRP A 128 4.05 -13.27 3.02
C TRP A 128 4.04 -13.82 4.45
#